data_AF-A0A530AIM7-F1
#
_entry.id   AF-A0A530AIM7-F1
#
_cell.length_a   1.000
_cell.length_b   1.000
_cell.length_c   1.000
_cell.angle_alpha   90.00
_cell.angle_beta   90.00
_cell.angle_gamma   90.00
#
_symmetry.space_group_name_H-M   'P 1'
#
loop_
_entity.id
_entity.type
_entity.pdbx_description
1 polymer ?
#
loop_
_entity_poly.entity_id
_entity_poly.type
_entity_poly.pdbx_seq_one_letter_code
_entity_poly.pdbx_strand_id
1 'polypeptide(L)' 'SIAVGDSFVQQIVGHGLAAKLSAKLGEGVVNGMMTARIGIAAMETARPLPFIAVKRPGLGDFLSALTSFAAKKDGQAEQ' A
#
# COMPACT_ATOMS: atom_id res chain seq x y z
N SER A 1 4.72 21.05 40.25
CA SER A 1 4.09 21.24 38.93
C SER A 1 4.64 20.32 37.83
N ILE A 2 5.28 19.20 38.19
CA ILE A 2 5.73 18.15 37.26
C ILE A 2 4.77 16.98 37.46
N ALA A 3 3.67 16.98 36.72
CA ALA A 3 2.71 15.87 36.66
C ALA A 3 1.81 15.99 35.41
N VAL A 4 1.57 17.22 34.94
CA VAL A 4 0.74 17.49 33.75
C VAL A 4 1.54 17.31 32.44
N GLY A 5 2.86 17.47 32.47
CA GLY A 5 3.71 17.33 31.27
C GLY A 5 3.83 15.90 30.75
N ASP A 6 3.80 14.90 31.62
CA ASP A 6 4.01 13.50 31.26
C ASP A 6 2.81 12.90 30.50
N SER A 7 1.57 13.19 30.94
CA SER A 7 0.35 12.79 30.21
C SER A 7 0.22 13.47 28.85
N PHE A 8 0.64 14.73 28.72
CA PHE A 8 0.59 15.46 27.44
C PHE A 8 1.62 14.90 26.45
N VAL A 9 2.84 14.61 26.90
CA VAL A 9 3.88 13.96 26.09
C VAL A 9 3.42 12.57 25.67
N GLN A 10 2.88 11.77 26.58
CA GLN A 10 2.40 10.41 26.25
C GLN A 10 1.25 10.43 25.23
N GLN A 11 0.33 11.40 25.33
CA GLN A 11 -0.77 11.56 24.37
C GLN A 11 -0.29 12.06 23.00
N ILE A 12 0.67 13.00 22.97
CA ILE A 12 1.28 13.54 21.74
C ILE A 12 2.19 12.51 21.06
N VAL A 13 2.93 11.71 21.83
CA VAL A 13 3.81 10.67 21.27
C VAL A 13 2.97 9.56 20.63
N GLY A 14 1.89 9.11 21.29
CA GLY A 14 0.98 8.09 20.74
C GLY A 14 0.21 8.57 19.50
N HIS A 15 -0.47 9.72 19.59
CA HIS A 15 -1.26 10.25 18.47
C HIS A 15 -0.39 10.84 17.35
N GLY A 16 0.72 11.49 17.70
CA GLY A 16 1.62 12.12 16.74
C GLY A 16 2.42 11.12 15.92
N LEU A 17 2.89 10.02 16.53
CA LEU A 17 3.57 8.96 15.78
C LEU A 17 2.60 8.23 14.85
N ALA A 18 1.42 7.85 15.34
CA ALA A 18 0.37 7.25 14.52
C ALA A 18 -0.03 8.18 13.35
N ALA A 19 -0.23 9.47 13.62
CA ALA A 19 -0.56 10.46 12.58
C ALA A 19 0.54 10.57 11.51
N LYS A 20 1.82 10.59 11.91
CA LYS A 20 2.94 10.62 10.96
C LYS A 20 3.05 9.33 10.14
N LEU A 21 2.86 8.18 10.77
CA LEU A 21 2.90 6.89 10.07
C LEU A 21 1.73 6.77 9.08
N SER A 22 0.51 7.16 9.49
CA SER A 22 -0.67 7.20 8.63
C SER A 22 -0.49 8.15 7.46
N ALA A 23 0.08 9.35 7.68
CA ALA A 23 0.38 10.28 6.59
C ALA A 23 1.34 9.67 5.57
N LYS A 24 2.42 9.02 6.03
CA LYS A 24 3.39 8.35 5.15
C LYS A 24 2.78 7.16 4.41
N LEU A 25 1.91 6.39 5.06
CA LEU A 25 1.19 5.29 4.43
C LEU A 25 0.18 5.80 3.40
N GLY A 26 -0.52 6.91 3.69
CA GLY A 26 -1.44 7.58 2.77
C GLY A 26 -0.74 8.09 1.51
N GLU A 27 0.39 8.79 1.66
CA GLU A 27 1.24 9.22 0.55
C GLU A 27 1.70 8.01 -0.29
N GLY A 28 2.11 6.92 0.37
CA GLY A 28 2.52 5.67 -0.29
C GLY A 28 1.39 5.01 -1.08
N VAL A 29 0.18 4.94 -0.52
CA VAL A 29 -0.99 4.37 -1.19
C VAL A 29 -1.38 5.19 -2.42
N VAL A 30 -1.40 6.52 -2.32
CA VAL A 30 -1.74 7.41 -3.44
C VAL A 30 -0.76 7.22 -4.60
N ASN A 31 0.55 7.22 -4.30
CA ASN A 31 1.59 7.02 -5.31
C ASN A 31 1.56 5.59 -5.90
N GLY A 32 1.31 4.59 -5.05
CA GLY A 32 1.17 3.20 -5.47
C GLY A 32 -0.02 2.98 -6.40
N MET A 33 -1.17 3.61 -6.11
CA MET A 33 -2.36 3.56 -6.96
C MET A 33 -2.11 4.19 -8.34
N MET A 34 -1.43 5.35 -8.38
CA MET A 34 -1.04 5.97 -9.64
C MET A 34 -0.13 5.04 -10.47
N THR A 35 0.85 4.41 -9.82
CA THR A 35 1.77 3.46 -10.44
C THR A 35 1.04 2.25 -11.00
N ALA A 36 0.12 1.67 -10.23
CA ALA A 36 -0.70 0.54 -10.68
C ALA A 36 -1.53 0.90 -11.92
N ARG A 37 -2.15 2.09 -11.95
CA ARG A 37 -2.92 2.55 -13.11
C ARG A 37 -2.05 2.73 -14.35
N ILE A 38 -0.88 3.35 -14.20
CA ILE A 38 0.08 3.52 -15.31
C ILE A 38 0.57 2.15 -15.79
N GLY A 39 0.88 1.23 -14.88
CA GLY A 39 1.30 -0.13 -15.20
C GLY A 39 0.25 -0.89 -16.01
N ILE A 40 -1.03 -0.79 -15.64
CA ILE A 40 -2.13 -1.41 -16.40
C ILE A 40 -2.22 -0.80 -17.80
N ALA A 41 -2.20 0.53 -17.93
CA ALA A 41 -2.24 1.19 -19.24
C ALA A 41 -1.03 0.80 -20.12
N ALA A 42 0.15 0.67 -19.52
CA ALA A 42 1.35 0.20 -20.20
C ALA A 42 1.21 -1.26 -20.65
N MET A 43 0.65 -2.14 -19.82
CA MET A 43 0.37 -3.53 -20.20
C MET A 43 -0.60 -3.62 -21.39
N GLU A 44 -1.61 -2.77 -21.43
CA GLU A 44 -2.57 -2.74 -22.55
C GLU A 44 -1.93 -2.19 -23.83
N THR A 45 -1.07 -1.18 -23.71
CA THR A 45 -0.41 -0.55 -24.86
C THR A 45 0.70 -1.42 -25.44
N ALA A 46 1.49 -2.07 -24.58
CA ALA A 46 2.64 -2.88 -25.00
C ALA A 46 2.23 -4.26 -25.55
N ARG A 47 0.97 -4.69 -25.33
CA ARG A 47 0.53 -6.03 -25.75
C ARG A 47 0.14 -6.03 -27.23
N PRO A 48 0.72 -6.93 -28.06
CA PRO A 48 0.41 -7.00 -29.49
C PRO A 48 -0.93 -7.70 -29.81
N LEU A 49 -1.42 -8.54 -28.89
CA LEU A 49 -2.62 -9.37 -29.08
C LEU A 49 -3.75 -8.94 -28.13
N PRO A 50 -5.02 -9.00 -28.55
CA PRO A 50 -6.15 -8.66 -27.68
C PRO A 50 -6.32 -9.67 -26.54
N PHE A 51 -6.97 -9.22 -25.46
CA PHE A 51 -7.31 -10.06 -24.30
C PHE A 51 -8.50 -10.99 -24.62
N ILE A 52 -8.26 -12.06 -25.38
CA ILE A 52 -9.28 -13.05 -25.75
C ILE A 52 -9.30 -14.27 -24.83
N ALA A 53 -8.14 -14.68 -24.33
CA ALA A 53 -7.98 -15.91 -23.54
C ALA A 53 -8.02 -15.67 -22.03
N VAL A 54 -7.72 -14.44 -21.59
CA VAL A 54 -7.67 -14.06 -20.18
C VAL A 54 -8.38 -12.73 -19.98
N LYS A 55 -9.00 -12.57 -18.80
CA LYS A 55 -9.64 -11.30 -18.40
C LYS A 55 -8.60 -10.17 -18.39
N ARG A 56 -9.01 -8.98 -18.82
CA ARG A 56 -8.20 -7.76 -18.71
C ARG A 56 -7.86 -7.47 -17.24
N PRO A 57 -6.59 -7.22 -16.91
CA PRO A 57 -6.18 -6.93 -15.54
C PRO A 57 -6.72 -5.56 -15.10
N GLY A 58 -7.42 -5.53 -13.97
CA GLY A 58 -7.92 -4.32 -13.34
C GLY A 58 -7.18 -3.97 -12.05
N LEU A 59 -7.52 -2.82 -11.48
CA LEU A 59 -6.93 -2.36 -10.22
C LEU A 59 -7.24 -3.31 -9.04
N GLY A 60 -8.41 -3.94 -9.04
CA GLY A 60 -8.78 -4.95 -8.03
C GLY A 60 -7.90 -6.20 -8.08
N ASP A 61 -7.54 -6.67 -9.28
CA ASP A 61 -6.66 -7.82 -9.46
C ASP A 61 -5.25 -7.51 -8.95
N PHE A 62 -4.79 -6.25 -9.11
CA PHE A 62 -3.53 -5.78 -8.54
C PHE A 62 -3.54 -5.80 -7.01
N LEU A 63 -4.63 -5.35 -6.37
CA LEU A 63 -4.76 -5.40 -4.90
C LEU A 63 -4.75 -6.85 -4.39
N SER A 64 -5.47 -7.76 -5.05
CA SER A 64 -5.43 -9.18 -4.70
C SER A 64 -4.03 -9.79 -4.84
N ALA A 65 -3.32 -9.47 -5.93
CA ALA A 65 -1.95 -9.91 -6.14
C ALA A 65 -0.99 -9.36 -5.07
N LEU A 66 -1.15 -8.09 -4.70
CA LEU A 66 -0.33 -7.46 -3.66
C LEU A 66 -0.53 -8.12 -2.29
N THR A 67 -1.78 -8.37 -1.89
CA THR A 67 -2.08 -9.06 -0.62
C THR A 67 -1.54 -10.48 -0.61
N SER A 68 -1.67 -11.22 -1.72
CA SER A 68 -1.10 -12.56 -1.85
C SER A 68 0.43 -12.54 -1.78
N PHE A 69 1.07 -11.55 -2.42
CA PHE A 69 2.52 -11.38 -2.38
C PHE A 69 3.01 -11.03 -0.98
N ALA A 70 2.33 -10.13 -0.27
CA ALA A 70 2.63 -9.79 1.12
C ALA A 70 2.53 -11.03 2.03
N ALA A 71 1.42 -11.78 1.95
CA ALA A 71 1.25 -13.01 2.72
C ALA A 71 2.31 -14.08 2.41
N LYS A 72 2.74 -14.20 1.15
CA LYS A 72 3.83 -15.10 0.77
C LYS A 72 5.19 -14.67 1.34
N LYS A 73 5.45 -13.36 1.40
CA LYS A 73 6.69 -12.81 1.98
C LYS A 73 6.80 -13.13 3.47
N ASP A 74 5.69 -13.07 4.20
CA ASP A 74 5.68 -13.40 5.63
C ASP A 74 6.02 -14.88 5.87
N GLY A 75 5.48 -15.80 5.06
CA GLY A 75 5.83 -17.23 5.14
C GLY A 75 7.23 -17.61 4.64
N GLN A 76 7.95 -16.70 3.99
CA GLN A 76 9.36 -16.87 3.61
C GLN A 76 10.34 -16.32 4.65
N ALA A 77 9.89 -15.43 5.55
CA ALA A 77 10.71 -14.92 6.64
C ALA A 77 10.86 -15.92 7.80
N GLU A 78 10.06 -16.99 7.79
CA GLU A 78 9.99 -18.02 8.83
C GLU A 78 10.67 -19.35 8.42
N GLN A 79 11.41 -19.36 7.30
CA GLN A 79 12.22 -20.49 6.80
C GLN A 79 13.71 -20.13 6.70
#